data_AF-A0AAJ5VQU1-F1
#
_entry.id   AF-A0AAJ5VQU1-F1
#
_cell.length_a   1.000
_cell.length_b   1.000
_cell.length_c   1.000
_cell.angle_alpha   90.00
_cell.angle_beta   90.00
_cell.angle_gamma   90.00
#
_symmetry.space_group_name_H-M   'P 1'
#
loop_
_entity.id
_entity.type
_entity.pdbx_description
1 polymer ?
#
loop_
_entity_poly.entity_id
_entity_poly.type
_entity_poly.pdbx_seq_one_letter_code
_entity_poly.pdbx_strand_id
1 'polypeptide(L)'
;MEFAAGARLEVRISASDVGKRVTVRSVAEEAAPGAAFTDTVGILTSWDEGALLVTRRDGTRVRLAEDAVVAAKVVPAAPARRRGPAADYAELAGVQERGWRAVEREALGGWLLRASVVDGAGFTRRANSVLPLGDPGMPLARALDRVRGWYAARGLPAYAQLATGAGDTQEMLAAALEEHGWRREVSALVMVGALAPLAELGPEPTGPLAVAAPVAEGPEAVDPGVRLGRTPDEAWLRRYNRAAGAEPGGVPPGVLAVLASGPSPWFARIDGAGDDATPVGAAGVDAVGVDAARAATAGGGAADGETASGRRDFVHTDKGASGTAGVPDAIGRCVVDGRWAGFAAVEVAPERRRRGLAQRVMGALARTALAEGASAAWLQVERDNEAAVALYTRLGFTVHHHYHHYRAPEAA
;
A
#
# COMPACT_ATOMS: atom_id res chain seq x y z
N MET A 1 25.50 -34.47 -32.31
CA MET A 1 24.28 -33.65 -32.10
C MET A 1 24.73 -32.38 -31.39
N GLU A 2 24.94 -31.33 -32.17
CA GLU A 2 25.18 -29.97 -31.68
C GLU A 2 23.90 -29.44 -31.02
N PHE A 3 24.02 -28.84 -29.85
CA PHE A 3 22.99 -27.99 -29.29
C PHE A 3 23.20 -26.56 -29.81
N ALA A 4 22.48 -26.18 -30.87
CA ALA A 4 22.14 -24.78 -31.11
C ALA A 4 21.22 -24.33 -29.94
N ALA A 5 21.37 -23.16 -29.30
CA ALA A 5 21.60 -21.86 -29.88
C ALA A 5 22.54 -21.00 -29.00
N GLY A 6 23.63 -20.52 -29.59
CA GLY A 6 24.44 -19.46 -29.01
C GLY A 6 23.65 -18.16 -28.99
N ALA A 7 23.10 -17.78 -27.83
CA ALA A 7 22.70 -16.40 -27.61
C ALA A 7 23.97 -15.54 -27.66
N ARG A 8 24.13 -14.75 -28.73
CA ARG A 8 25.26 -13.81 -28.84
C ARG A 8 25.13 -12.81 -27.69
N LEU A 9 26.09 -12.85 -26.77
CA LEU A 9 26.23 -11.88 -25.70
C LEU A 9 26.56 -10.54 -26.36
N GLU A 10 25.61 -9.60 -26.33
CA GLU A 10 25.71 -8.32 -27.01
C GLU A 10 25.05 -7.22 -26.18
N VAL A 11 25.74 -6.10 -26.05
CA VAL A 11 25.26 -4.90 -25.36
C VAL A 11 24.70 -3.94 -26.41
N ARG A 12 23.37 -3.78 -26.42
CA ARG A 12 22.59 -2.93 -27.35
C ARG A 12 21.87 -1.79 -26.64
N ILE A 13 22.50 -1.25 -25.60
CA ILE A 13 22.05 -0.07 -24.86
C ILE A 13 23.21 0.91 -24.73
N SER A 14 22.89 2.16 -24.46
CA SER A 14 23.83 3.26 -24.24
C SER A 14 23.30 4.21 -23.15
N ALA A 15 24.08 5.23 -22.79
CA ALA A 15 23.61 6.30 -21.89
C ALA A 15 22.34 7.01 -22.41
N SER A 16 22.07 7.01 -23.72
CA SER A 16 20.83 7.55 -24.31
C SER A 16 19.57 6.72 -24.02
N ASP A 17 19.73 5.56 -23.39
CA ASP A 17 18.64 4.68 -22.97
C ASP A 17 18.25 4.89 -21.50
N VAL A 18 18.86 5.85 -20.79
CA VAL A 18 18.42 6.26 -19.45
C VAL A 18 16.95 6.66 -19.49
N GLY A 19 16.19 6.20 -18.49
CA GLY A 19 14.74 6.29 -18.41
C GLY A 19 13.99 5.15 -19.11
N LYS A 20 14.66 4.33 -19.93
CA LYS A 20 14.02 3.18 -20.60
C LYS A 20 14.14 1.92 -19.76
N ARG A 21 13.18 1.01 -19.95
CA ARG A 21 13.23 -0.34 -19.37
C ARG A 21 14.26 -1.19 -20.11
N VAL A 22 15.17 -1.80 -19.37
CA VAL A 22 16.27 -2.62 -19.89
C VAL A 22 16.30 -3.98 -19.22
N THR A 23 16.87 -4.96 -19.92
CA THR A 23 17.39 -6.20 -19.34
C THR A 23 18.90 -6.17 -19.48
N VAL A 24 19.62 -6.43 -18.40
CA VAL A 24 21.08 -6.41 -18.33
C VAL A 24 21.54 -7.72 -17.71
N ARG A 25 22.39 -8.44 -18.43
CA ARG A 25 23.09 -9.63 -17.95
C ARG A 25 24.52 -9.24 -17.60
N SER A 26 24.94 -9.55 -16.38
CA SER A 26 26.29 -9.30 -15.89
C SER A 26 26.94 -10.56 -15.34
N VAL A 27 28.27 -10.56 -15.25
CA VAL A 27 29.03 -11.57 -14.51
C VAL A 27 28.78 -11.38 -13.01
N ALA A 28 28.53 -12.46 -12.26
CA ALA A 28 28.42 -12.38 -10.80
C ALA A 28 29.80 -12.20 -10.15
N GLU A 29 29.92 -11.29 -9.18
CA GLU A 29 31.16 -11.01 -8.45
C GLU A 29 31.65 -12.22 -7.62
N GLU A 30 30.76 -13.16 -7.25
CA GLU A 30 31.06 -14.34 -6.40
C GLU A 30 30.77 -15.70 -7.11
N ALA A 31 31.13 -15.85 -8.38
CA ALA A 31 30.97 -17.15 -9.04
C ALA A 31 32.11 -18.13 -8.68
N ALA A 32 31.75 -19.30 -8.14
CA ALA A 32 32.61 -20.49 -8.16
C ALA A 32 33.06 -20.82 -9.61
N PRO A 33 34.11 -21.63 -9.84
CA PRO A 33 34.64 -21.87 -11.18
C PRO A 33 33.56 -22.39 -12.14
N GLY A 34 33.11 -21.51 -13.04
CA GLY A 34 31.92 -21.68 -13.87
C GLY A 34 31.05 -20.43 -13.82
N ALA A 35 31.29 -19.47 -14.72
CA ALA A 35 30.69 -18.14 -14.71
C ALA A 35 29.16 -18.16 -14.53
N ALA A 36 28.70 -17.81 -13.32
CA ALA A 36 27.29 -17.60 -13.05
C ALA A 36 26.91 -16.19 -13.52
N PHE A 37 26.14 -16.09 -14.59
CA PHE A 37 25.56 -14.82 -15.02
C PHE A 37 24.38 -14.44 -14.12
N THR A 38 24.21 -13.15 -13.88
CA THR A 38 23.02 -12.60 -13.20
C THR A 38 22.23 -11.74 -14.18
N ASP A 39 20.93 -11.93 -14.24
CA ASP A 39 20.01 -11.13 -15.05
C ASP A 39 19.31 -10.08 -14.16
N THR A 40 19.42 -8.80 -14.53
CA THR A 40 18.74 -7.68 -13.90
C THR A 40 17.80 -7.02 -14.89
N VAL A 41 16.55 -6.81 -14.47
CA VAL A 41 15.51 -6.14 -15.28
C VAL A 41 14.94 -4.97 -14.51
N GLY A 42 14.89 -3.79 -15.14
CA GLY A 42 14.43 -2.56 -14.50
C GLY A 42 14.53 -1.35 -15.41
N ILE A 43 14.38 -0.16 -14.85
CA ILE A 43 14.62 1.12 -15.55
C ILE A 43 16.09 1.49 -15.40
N LEU A 44 16.78 1.80 -16.50
CA LEU A 44 18.13 2.35 -16.46
C LEU A 44 18.04 3.79 -15.92
N THR A 45 18.53 4.04 -14.70
CA THR A 45 18.41 5.33 -14.03
C THR A 45 19.66 6.19 -14.09
N SER A 46 20.83 5.58 -14.30
CA SER A 46 22.07 6.30 -14.65
C SER A 46 23.01 5.39 -15.46
N TRP A 47 23.88 6.02 -16.24
CA TRP A 47 25.04 5.40 -16.86
C TRP A 47 26.15 6.45 -16.91
N ASP A 48 27.04 6.37 -15.94
CA ASP A 48 28.15 7.30 -15.73
C ASP A 48 29.27 6.58 -14.97
N GLU A 49 30.46 7.16 -14.98
CA GLU A 49 31.58 6.70 -14.14
C GLU A 49 31.91 5.18 -14.26
N GLY A 50 31.75 4.61 -15.47
CA GLY A 50 32.01 3.20 -15.74
C GLY A 50 31.00 2.23 -15.09
N ALA A 51 29.80 2.70 -14.75
CA ALA A 51 28.76 1.87 -14.17
C ALA A 51 27.36 2.22 -14.68
N LEU A 52 26.49 1.22 -14.65
CA LEU A 52 25.07 1.33 -14.94
C LEU A 52 24.28 1.19 -13.64
N LEU A 53 23.31 2.07 -13.42
CA LEU A 53 22.33 1.95 -12.34
C LEU A 53 20.99 1.53 -12.90
N VAL A 54 20.47 0.39 -12.44
CA VAL A 54 19.16 -0.13 -12.84
C VAL A 54 18.24 -0.20 -11.62
N THR A 55 17.13 0.53 -11.67
CA THR A 55 16.06 0.47 -10.66
C THR A 55 15.09 -0.64 -11.03
N ARG A 56 15.04 -1.70 -10.22
CA ARG A 56 14.11 -2.81 -10.36
C ARG A 56 12.68 -2.37 -10.03
N ARG A 57 11.71 -3.22 -10.38
CA ARG A 57 10.27 -2.95 -10.19
C ARG A 57 9.87 -2.65 -8.75
N ASP A 58 10.63 -3.10 -7.76
CA ASP A 58 10.37 -2.93 -6.33
C ASP A 58 11.14 -1.73 -5.76
N GLY A 59 11.68 -0.88 -6.64
CA GLY A 59 12.47 0.30 -6.31
C GLY A 59 13.89 -0.01 -5.85
N THR A 60 14.34 -1.27 -5.83
CA THR A 60 15.75 -1.58 -5.50
C THR A 60 16.68 -1.14 -6.64
N ARG A 61 17.74 -0.40 -6.31
CA ARG A 61 18.79 -0.03 -7.26
C ARG A 61 19.90 -1.07 -7.29
N VAL A 62 20.29 -1.46 -8.49
CA VAL A 62 21.42 -2.36 -8.73
C VAL A 62 22.47 -1.59 -9.50
N ARG A 63 23.68 -1.51 -8.95
CA ARG A 63 24.87 -1.02 -9.63
C ARG A 63 25.56 -2.18 -10.35
N LEU A 64 25.83 -1.98 -11.63
CA LEU A 64 26.48 -2.95 -12.50
C LEU A 64 27.73 -2.27 -13.07
N ALA A 65 28.91 -2.83 -12.82
CA ALA A 65 30.14 -2.36 -13.45
C ALA A 65 30.03 -2.56 -14.97
N GLU A 66 30.41 -1.54 -15.75
CA GLU A 66 30.23 -1.56 -17.20
C GLU A 66 31.00 -2.71 -17.87
N ASP A 67 32.19 -3.02 -17.36
CA ASP A 67 33.04 -4.13 -17.81
C ASP A 67 32.49 -5.52 -17.45
N ALA A 68 31.61 -5.61 -16.45
CA ALA A 68 30.93 -6.84 -16.06
C ALA A 68 29.67 -7.14 -16.90
N VAL A 69 29.16 -6.18 -17.69
CA VAL A 69 27.97 -6.36 -18.52
C VAL A 69 28.30 -7.13 -19.79
N VAL A 70 27.68 -8.29 -19.96
CA VAL A 70 27.92 -9.17 -21.12
C VAL A 70 26.81 -9.11 -22.16
N ALA A 71 25.58 -8.78 -21.77
CA ALA A 71 24.49 -8.59 -22.71
C ALA A 71 23.47 -7.61 -22.15
N ALA A 72 22.95 -6.72 -22.98
CA ALA A 72 21.89 -5.83 -22.55
C ALA A 72 21.06 -5.33 -23.73
N LYS A 73 19.77 -5.08 -23.49
CA LYS A 73 18.87 -4.51 -24.50
C LYS A 73 17.73 -3.73 -23.84
N VAL A 74 17.21 -2.74 -24.54
CA VAL A 74 15.91 -2.15 -24.22
C VAL A 74 14.84 -3.23 -24.38
N VAL A 75 13.92 -3.28 -23.41
CA VAL A 75 12.75 -4.16 -23.45
C VAL A 75 11.48 -3.31 -23.39
N PRO A 76 10.37 -3.76 -24.00
CA PRO A 76 9.09 -3.08 -23.85
C PRO A 76 8.73 -2.90 -22.37
N ALA A 77 7.92 -1.88 -22.06
CA ALA A 77 7.27 -1.81 -20.76
C ALA A 77 6.64 -3.16 -20.41
N ALA A 78 6.70 -3.57 -19.15
CA ALA A 78 6.12 -4.85 -18.75
C ALA A 78 4.65 -4.86 -19.21
N PRO A 79 4.21 -5.86 -20.02
CA PRO A 79 2.85 -5.85 -20.54
C PRO A 79 1.89 -5.78 -19.36
N ALA A 80 0.98 -4.80 -19.39
CA ALA A 80 -0.12 -4.72 -18.44
C ALA A 80 -0.83 -6.08 -18.48
N ARG A 81 -0.70 -6.86 -17.39
CA ARG A 81 -1.35 -8.18 -17.32
C ARG A 81 -2.85 -7.92 -17.51
N ARG A 82 -3.41 -8.34 -18.66
CA ARG A 82 -4.82 -8.15 -19.07
C ARG A 82 -5.79 -8.99 -18.24
N ARG A 83 -5.59 -9.08 -16.93
CA ARG A 83 -6.50 -9.70 -15.97
C ARG A 83 -6.80 -8.66 -14.90
N GLY A 84 -7.74 -7.77 -15.20
CA GLY A 84 -8.21 -6.75 -14.27
C GLY A 84 -8.42 -5.37 -14.91
N PRO A 85 -8.90 -4.41 -14.12
CA PRO A 85 -9.08 -3.03 -14.54
C PRO A 85 -7.75 -2.39 -14.95
N ALA A 86 -7.74 -1.71 -16.10
CA ALA A 86 -6.62 -0.88 -16.53
C ALA A 86 -6.81 0.57 -16.03
N ALA A 87 -5.73 1.13 -15.50
CA ALA A 87 -5.50 2.55 -15.24
C ALA A 87 -4.01 2.82 -15.39
N ASP A 88 -3.64 4.07 -15.65
CA ASP A 88 -2.27 4.53 -15.49
C ASP A 88 -2.00 4.91 -14.01
N TYR A 89 -0.73 5.23 -13.71
CA TYR A 89 -0.33 5.65 -12.37
C TYR A 89 -1.05 6.94 -11.93
N ALA A 90 -1.13 7.95 -12.79
CA ALA A 90 -1.65 9.26 -12.44
C ALA A 90 -3.16 9.24 -12.13
N GLU A 91 -3.95 8.54 -12.95
CA GLU A 91 -5.38 8.29 -12.73
C GLU A 91 -5.58 7.66 -11.34
N LEU A 92 -4.92 6.52 -11.09
CA LEU A 92 -5.15 5.76 -9.88
C LEU A 92 -4.61 6.48 -8.63
N ALA A 93 -3.47 7.17 -8.72
CA ALA A 93 -2.95 7.96 -7.62
C ALA A 93 -3.88 9.12 -7.23
N GLY A 94 -4.52 9.76 -8.22
CA GLY A 94 -5.55 10.79 -7.98
C GLY A 94 -6.78 10.23 -7.27
N VAL A 95 -7.27 9.06 -7.68
CA VAL A 95 -8.38 8.34 -7.01
C VAL A 95 -8.01 7.98 -5.58
N GLN A 96 -6.79 7.45 -5.37
CA GLN A 96 -6.31 7.04 -4.05
C GLN A 96 -6.20 8.21 -3.08
N GLU A 97 -5.73 9.35 -3.56
CA GLU A 97 -5.69 10.56 -2.74
C GLU A 97 -7.10 10.91 -2.28
N ARG A 98 -8.07 11.01 -3.20
CA ARG A 98 -9.43 11.44 -2.85
C ARG A 98 -10.08 10.48 -1.86
N GLY A 99 -9.75 9.20 -1.94
CA GLY A 99 -10.24 8.16 -1.03
C GLY A 99 -9.59 8.12 0.36
N TRP A 100 -8.53 8.89 0.62
CA TRP A 100 -7.92 9.06 1.95
C TRP A 100 -7.26 10.44 2.05
N ARG A 101 -8.11 11.45 2.00
CA ARG A 101 -7.71 12.84 1.81
C ARG A 101 -7.14 13.41 3.10
N ALA A 102 -5.99 14.07 3.00
CA ALA A 102 -5.40 14.77 4.13
C ALA A 102 -6.22 16.02 4.51
N VAL A 103 -6.23 16.38 5.80
CA VAL A 103 -6.92 17.56 6.33
C VAL A 103 -6.37 18.84 5.71
N GLU A 104 -5.05 18.96 5.64
CA GLU A 104 -4.36 20.10 5.07
C GLU A 104 -3.59 19.69 3.81
N ARG A 105 -3.73 20.51 2.76
CA ARG A 105 -3.21 20.23 1.42
C ARG A 105 -2.73 21.53 0.78
N GLU A 106 -1.58 21.48 0.12
CA GLU A 106 -1.05 22.62 -0.65
C GLU A 106 -0.46 22.13 -1.97
N ALA A 107 -0.75 22.82 -3.07
CA ALA A 107 -0.13 22.53 -4.35
C ALA A 107 1.27 23.15 -4.43
N LEU A 108 2.23 22.38 -4.95
CA LEU A 108 3.57 22.84 -5.31
C LEU A 108 3.80 22.45 -6.77
N GLY A 109 3.35 23.30 -7.70
CA GLY A 109 3.19 22.90 -9.10
C GLY A 109 2.28 21.67 -9.21
N GLY A 110 2.76 20.63 -9.88
CA GLY A 110 2.14 19.31 -10.00
C GLY A 110 2.38 18.38 -8.79
N TRP A 111 3.04 18.84 -7.73
CA TRP A 111 3.14 18.10 -6.47
C TRP A 111 2.04 18.52 -5.50
N LEU A 112 1.64 17.59 -4.64
CA LEU A 112 0.67 17.83 -3.58
C LEU A 112 1.30 17.59 -2.21
N LEU A 113 1.48 18.65 -1.44
CA LEU A 113 1.85 18.58 -0.02
C LEU A 113 0.61 18.18 0.79
N ARG A 114 0.77 17.25 1.72
CA ARG A 114 -0.34 16.68 2.52
C ARG A 114 0.05 16.57 3.98
N ALA A 115 -0.80 17.05 4.88
CA ALA A 115 -0.65 16.90 6.32
C ALA A 115 -1.99 16.62 7.00
N SER A 116 -1.94 15.81 8.04
CA SER A 116 -3.04 15.54 8.96
C SER A 116 -2.40 15.32 10.32
N VAL A 117 -2.17 16.44 11.02
CA VAL A 117 -1.62 16.46 12.37
C VAL A 117 -2.76 16.24 13.36
N VAL A 118 -2.54 15.32 14.30
CA VAL A 118 -3.44 14.95 15.37
C VAL A 118 -2.61 14.90 16.64
N ASP A 119 -2.97 15.69 17.64
CA ASP A 119 -2.29 15.75 18.95
C ASP A 119 -0.75 15.91 18.84
N GLY A 120 -0.32 16.76 17.91
CA GLY A 120 1.11 17.06 17.68
C GLY A 120 1.88 16.02 16.85
N ALA A 121 1.22 14.96 16.37
CA ALA A 121 1.83 13.93 15.53
C ALA A 121 1.07 13.72 14.21
N GLY A 122 1.74 13.22 13.17
CA GLY A 122 1.08 12.88 11.91
C GLY A 122 0.21 11.63 12.05
N PHE A 123 -1.08 11.70 11.69
CA PHE A 123 -2.03 10.58 11.80
C PHE A 123 -1.60 9.33 11.00
N THR A 124 -1.30 9.50 9.71
CA THR A 124 -0.79 8.42 8.85
C THR A 124 0.30 8.94 7.94
N ARG A 125 1.30 8.11 7.60
CA ARG A 125 2.37 8.52 6.66
C ARG A 125 1.82 8.88 5.27
N ARG A 126 0.77 8.19 4.81
CA ARG A 126 0.06 8.51 3.57
C ARG A 126 -0.54 9.92 3.59
N ALA A 127 -1.20 10.32 4.67
CA ALA A 127 -1.75 11.67 4.80
C ALA A 127 -0.72 12.74 5.20
N ASN A 128 0.54 12.35 5.45
CA ASN A 128 1.63 13.21 5.91
C ASN A 128 2.89 13.04 5.05
N SER A 129 2.73 12.98 3.73
CA SER A 129 3.83 12.90 2.76
C SER A 129 3.47 13.64 1.47
N VAL A 130 4.46 14.27 0.83
CA VAL A 130 4.28 14.88 -0.49
C VAL A 130 3.96 13.78 -1.49
N LEU A 131 3.01 14.05 -2.37
CA LEU A 131 2.63 13.19 -3.49
C LEU A 131 3.02 13.89 -4.80
N PRO A 132 4.16 13.53 -5.41
CA PRO A 132 4.57 14.09 -6.69
C PRO A 132 3.74 13.46 -7.82
N LEU A 133 2.80 14.20 -8.41
CA LEU A 133 1.99 13.70 -9.54
C LEU A 133 2.39 14.34 -10.88
N GLY A 134 3.39 15.21 -10.88
CA GLY A 134 3.86 15.93 -12.05
C GLY A 134 5.10 16.77 -11.73
N ASP A 135 5.29 17.83 -12.52
CA ASP A 135 6.43 18.75 -12.37
C ASP A 135 6.17 19.76 -11.22
N PRO A 136 7.11 19.98 -10.29
CA PRO A 136 6.91 20.91 -9.17
C PRO A 136 6.96 22.40 -9.57
N GLY A 137 7.19 22.72 -10.85
CA GLY A 137 7.31 24.07 -11.38
C GLY A 137 8.64 24.75 -11.06
N MET A 138 9.63 24.01 -10.54
CA MET A 138 10.93 24.53 -10.11
C MET A 138 12.00 23.43 -10.07
N PRO A 139 13.29 23.77 -10.01
CA PRO A 139 14.36 22.77 -9.87
C PRO A 139 14.16 21.87 -8.65
N LEU A 140 14.44 20.57 -8.80
CA LEU A 140 14.19 19.55 -7.77
C LEU A 140 14.76 19.94 -6.40
N ALA A 141 16.00 20.41 -6.34
CA ALA A 141 16.62 20.83 -5.08
C ALA A 141 15.78 21.89 -4.32
N ARG A 142 15.25 22.89 -5.04
CA ARG A 142 14.37 23.93 -4.48
C ARG A 142 13.01 23.38 -4.06
N ALA A 143 12.45 22.45 -4.84
CA ALA A 143 11.22 21.76 -4.45
C ALA A 143 11.40 20.97 -3.15
N LEU A 144 12.52 20.25 -3.00
CA LEU A 144 12.84 19.49 -1.79
C LEU A 144 13.06 20.41 -0.57
N ASP A 145 13.68 21.58 -0.74
CA ASP A 145 13.75 22.61 0.30
C ASP A 145 12.36 23.08 0.74
N ARG A 146 11.48 23.40 -0.23
CA ARG A 146 10.10 23.84 0.02
C ARG A 146 9.29 22.78 0.76
N VAL A 147 9.46 21.51 0.39
CA VAL A 147 8.84 20.36 1.06
C VAL A 147 9.33 20.27 2.51
N ARG A 148 10.65 20.29 2.75
CA ARG A 148 11.21 20.26 4.11
C ARG A 148 10.68 21.37 5.00
N GLY A 149 10.69 22.62 4.50
CA GLY A 149 10.19 23.77 5.24
C GLY A 149 8.70 23.66 5.57
N TRP A 150 7.89 23.12 4.64
CA TRP A 150 6.45 22.93 4.87
C TRP A 150 6.16 21.94 5.99
N TYR A 151 6.84 20.79 5.99
CA TYR A 151 6.65 19.78 7.05
C TYR A 151 7.24 20.24 8.39
N ALA A 152 8.41 20.91 8.38
CA ALA A 152 9.03 21.45 9.58
C ALA A 152 8.14 22.49 10.30
N ALA A 153 7.45 23.36 9.56
CA ALA A 153 6.49 24.32 10.12
C ALA A 153 5.31 23.65 10.85
N ARG A 154 5.10 22.35 10.66
CA ARG A 154 4.05 21.52 11.30
C ARG A 154 4.61 20.56 12.34
N GLY A 155 5.90 20.66 12.67
CA GLY A 155 6.58 19.71 13.56
C GLY A 155 6.68 18.29 12.99
N LEU A 156 6.55 18.13 11.67
CA LEU A 156 6.58 16.84 11.00
C LEU A 156 7.91 16.59 10.28
N PRO A 157 8.40 15.34 10.26
CA PRO A 157 9.42 14.94 9.30
C PRO A 157 8.87 15.01 7.87
N ALA A 158 9.71 15.45 6.93
CA ALA A 158 9.34 15.46 5.52
C ALA A 158 9.45 14.05 4.92
N TYR A 159 8.37 13.61 4.28
CA TYR A 159 8.31 12.37 3.51
C TYR A 159 7.84 12.63 2.09
N ALA A 160 8.34 11.87 1.13
CA ALA A 160 7.83 11.79 -0.25
C ALA A 160 7.32 10.37 -0.54
N GLN A 161 6.09 10.27 -1.06
CA GLN A 161 5.51 9.01 -1.50
C GLN A 161 5.74 8.84 -3.00
N LEU A 162 6.65 7.92 -3.39
CA LEU A 162 7.03 7.68 -4.78
C LEU A 162 6.64 6.29 -5.25
N ALA A 163 6.15 6.16 -6.48
CA ALA A 163 5.79 4.87 -7.08
C ALA A 163 6.87 4.30 -8.01
N THR A 164 6.97 2.98 -8.10
CA THR A 164 7.84 2.24 -9.04
C THR A 164 7.14 0.98 -9.56
N GLY A 165 7.66 0.43 -10.66
CA GLY A 165 7.28 -0.90 -11.16
C GLY A 165 6.13 -0.94 -12.15
N ALA A 166 5.73 0.19 -12.74
CA ALA A 166 4.78 0.28 -13.85
C ALA A 166 5.31 1.20 -14.97
N GLY A 167 4.57 1.33 -16.09
CA GLY A 167 5.05 2.04 -17.28
C GLY A 167 5.35 3.53 -17.07
N ASP A 168 4.55 4.19 -16.22
CA ASP A 168 4.57 5.64 -16.01
C ASP A 168 4.85 5.99 -14.53
N THR A 169 5.67 5.17 -13.88
CA THR A 169 6.07 5.39 -12.48
C THR A 169 7.37 6.22 -12.38
N GLN A 170 7.88 6.36 -11.15
CA GLN A 170 8.74 7.47 -10.76
C GLN A 170 10.17 7.02 -10.47
N GLU A 171 10.66 5.98 -11.15
CA GLU A 171 12.00 5.41 -10.94
C GLU A 171 13.12 6.46 -11.03
N MET A 172 13.02 7.40 -11.97
CA MET A 172 13.99 8.50 -12.11
C MET A 172 13.94 9.47 -10.93
N LEU A 173 12.74 9.85 -10.47
CA LEU A 173 12.58 10.74 -9.32
C LEU A 173 13.05 10.06 -8.02
N ALA A 174 12.79 8.76 -7.88
CA ALA A 174 13.26 7.97 -6.75
C ALA A 174 14.80 7.93 -6.69
N ALA A 175 15.46 7.68 -7.83
CA ALA A 175 16.92 7.73 -7.93
C ALA A 175 17.47 9.12 -7.57
N ALA A 176 16.85 10.18 -8.10
CA ALA A 176 17.24 11.56 -7.79
C ALA A 176 17.05 11.91 -6.31
N LEU A 177 15.98 11.45 -5.65
CA LEU A 177 15.78 11.67 -4.21
C LEU A 177 16.89 11.04 -3.36
N GLU A 178 17.31 9.82 -3.71
CA GLU A 178 18.41 9.13 -3.02
C GLU A 178 19.75 9.86 -3.18
N GLU A 179 20.02 10.43 -4.36
CA GLU A 179 21.18 11.31 -4.59
C GLU A 179 21.14 12.58 -3.73
N HIS A 180 19.94 13.06 -3.39
CA HIS A 180 19.72 14.15 -2.45
C HIS A 180 19.67 13.68 -0.98
N GLY A 181 20.11 12.45 -0.70
CA GLY A 181 20.22 11.90 0.65
C GLY A 181 18.90 11.42 1.27
N TRP A 182 17.81 11.39 0.51
CA TRP A 182 16.54 10.84 1.00
C TRP A 182 16.62 9.33 1.09
N ARG A 183 16.07 8.76 2.17
CA ARG A 183 16.15 7.32 2.43
C ARG A 183 14.79 6.67 2.38
N ARG A 184 14.69 5.56 1.65
CA ARG A 184 13.48 4.72 1.63
C ARG A 184 13.31 4.01 2.95
N GLU A 185 12.17 4.19 3.61
CA GLU A 185 11.88 3.53 4.89
C GLU A 185 10.79 2.46 4.81
N VAL A 186 9.71 2.72 4.07
CA VAL A 186 8.55 1.82 4.01
C VAL A 186 8.12 1.64 2.57
N SER A 187 7.84 0.39 2.21
CA SER A 187 7.38 0.01 0.87
C SER A 187 6.03 -0.70 0.95
N ALA A 188 5.16 -0.39 0.01
CA ALA A 188 3.82 -0.95 -0.08
C ALA A 188 3.46 -1.22 -1.54
N LEU A 189 2.43 -2.02 -1.73
CA LEU A 189 1.86 -2.38 -3.00
C LEU A 189 0.52 -1.68 -3.15
N VAL A 190 0.28 -1.12 -4.32
CA VAL A 190 -1.08 -0.87 -4.80
C VAL A 190 -1.49 -2.10 -5.59
N MET A 191 -2.62 -2.69 -5.21
CA MET A 191 -3.20 -3.81 -5.93
C MET A 191 -4.56 -3.43 -6.49
N VAL A 192 -4.88 -3.92 -7.69
CA VAL A 192 -6.15 -3.70 -8.38
C VAL A 192 -6.80 -5.03 -8.77
N GLY A 193 -8.13 -5.06 -8.77
CA GLY A 193 -8.91 -6.27 -9.09
C GLY A 193 -10.28 -5.91 -9.66
N ALA A 194 -10.95 -6.88 -10.30
CA ALA A 194 -12.34 -6.72 -10.69
C ALA A 194 -13.22 -6.68 -9.44
N LEU A 195 -14.22 -5.80 -9.41
CA LEU A 195 -15.08 -5.65 -8.23
C LEU A 195 -16.15 -6.76 -8.14
N ALA A 196 -16.67 -7.22 -9.28
CA ALA A 196 -17.77 -8.19 -9.31
C ALA A 196 -17.47 -9.51 -8.54
N PRO A 197 -16.30 -10.17 -8.72
CA PRO A 197 -15.97 -11.36 -7.93
C PRO A 197 -15.89 -11.12 -6.42
N LEU A 198 -15.63 -9.88 -5.98
CA LEU A 198 -15.64 -9.56 -4.54
C LEU A 198 -17.06 -9.50 -3.99
N ALA A 199 -18.02 -9.02 -4.77
CA ALA A 199 -19.42 -8.93 -4.35
C ALA A 199 -20.09 -10.29 -4.15
N GLU A 200 -19.56 -11.32 -4.82
CA GLU A 200 -19.91 -12.74 -4.66
C GLU A 200 -19.33 -13.34 -3.37
N LEU A 201 -18.46 -12.63 -2.64
CA LEU A 201 -17.98 -13.06 -1.33
C LEU A 201 -19.09 -12.87 -0.28
N GLY A 202 -19.57 -13.98 0.30
CA GLY A 202 -20.60 -13.99 1.34
C GLY A 202 -21.46 -15.26 1.27
N PRO A 203 -22.42 -15.44 2.18
CA PRO A 203 -23.40 -16.49 2.02
C PRO A 203 -24.21 -16.27 0.72
N GLU A 204 -24.41 -17.34 -0.05
CA GLU A 204 -25.35 -17.36 -1.18
C GLU A 204 -26.71 -16.81 -0.72
N PRO A 205 -27.42 -16.03 -1.56
CA PRO A 205 -28.77 -15.61 -1.24
C PRO A 205 -29.64 -16.84 -1.00
N THR A 206 -30.01 -17.11 0.26
CA THR A 206 -30.85 -18.26 0.59
C THR A 206 -32.30 -17.98 0.20
N GLY A 207 -32.71 -18.49 -0.97
CA GLY A 207 -34.10 -18.56 -1.42
C GLY A 207 -34.24 -19.37 -2.73
N PRO A 208 -35.26 -20.23 -2.89
CA PRO A 208 -35.41 -21.04 -4.09
C PRO A 208 -35.93 -20.19 -5.27
N LEU A 209 -35.23 -20.29 -6.41
CA LEU A 209 -35.58 -19.75 -7.72
C LEU A 209 -35.73 -18.22 -7.78
N ALA A 210 -34.63 -17.56 -8.17
CA ALA A 210 -34.63 -16.24 -8.79
C ALA A 210 -35.47 -16.28 -10.07
N VAL A 211 -36.78 -16.10 -9.95
CA VAL A 211 -37.55 -15.42 -10.99
C VAL A 211 -37.17 -13.96 -10.84
N ALA A 212 -36.75 -13.32 -11.94
CA ALA A 212 -36.46 -11.90 -12.00
C ALA A 212 -37.69 -11.10 -11.51
N ALA A 213 -37.75 -10.84 -10.21
CA ALA A 213 -38.66 -9.89 -9.64
C ALA A 213 -38.21 -8.49 -10.11
N PRO A 214 -39.15 -7.60 -10.45
CA PRO A 214 -38.80 -6.25 -10.88
C PRO A 214 -37.95 -5.61 -9.79
N VAL A 215 -36.86 -4.97 -10.23
CA VAL A 215 -35.88 -4.28 -9.40
C VAL A 215 -36.63 -3.41 -8.39
N ALA A 216 -36.70 -3.88 -7.15
CA ALA A 216 -37.19 -3.08 -6.05
C ALA A 216 -36.12 -2.01 -5.78
N GLU A 217 -36.52 -0.75 -5.83
CA GLU A 217 -35.67 0.38 -5.49
C GLU A 217 -35.26 0.30 -4.01
N GLY A 218 -34.06 -0.23 -3.73
CA GLY A 218 -33.49 -0.24 -2.37
C GLY A 218 -32.38 -1.29 -2.16
N PRO A 219 -31.37 -1.02 -1.30
CA PRO A 219 -30.20 -1.87 -1.16
C PRO A 219 -30.45 -3.00 -0.14
N GLU A 220 -31.24 -4.02 -0.49
CA GLU A 220 -31.50 -5.14 0.42
C GLU A 220 -31.17 -6.50 -0.20
N ALA A 221 -29.88 -6.71 -0.43
CA ALA A 221 -29.23 -8.02 -0.26
C ALA A 221 -28.08 -7.84 0.75
N VAL A 222 -28.45 -7.44 1.97
CA VAL A 222 -27.53 -7.24 3.09
C VAL A 222 -27.21 -8.63 3.67
N ASP A 223 -25.92 -8.99 3.76
CA ASP A 223 -25.50 -10.12 4.59
C ASP A 223 -25.97 -9.78 6.02
N PRO A 224 -26.89 -10.54 6.63
CA PRO A 224 -27.57 -10.14 7.87
C PRO A 224 -26.62 -9.92 9.05
N GLY A 225 -25.36 -10.37 8.95
CA GLY A 225 -24.33 -10.11 9.96
C GLY A 225 -23.45 -8.89 9.71
N VAL A 226 -23.57 -8.17 8.59
CA VAL A 226 -22.75 -6.99 8.26
C VAL A 226 -23.59 -5.72 8.34
N ARG A 227 -23.25 -4.84 9.29
CA ARG A 227 -23.85 -3.50 9.38
C ARG A 227 -23.06 -2.52 8.53
N LEU A 228 -23.76 -1.78 7.67
CA LEU A 228 -23.19 -0.74 6.80
C LEU A 228 -23.58 0.66 7.28
N GLY A 229 -22.70 1.63 7.07
CA GLY A 229 -22.95 3.04 7.39
C GLY A 229 -22.10 3.99 6.54
N ARG A 230 -22.50 5.26 6.48
CA ARG A 230 -21.78 6.33 5.76
C ARG A 230 -20.72 7.03 6.60
N THR A 231 -20.74 6.81 7.91
CA THR A 231 -19.82 7.36 8.89
C THR A 231 -19.31 6.25 9.80
N PRO A 232 -18.08 6.33 10.32
CA PRO A 232 -17.61 5.37 11.30
C PRO A 232 -18.36 5.60 12.62
N ASP A 233 -19.14 4.62 13.07
CA ASP A 233 -19.80 4.68 14.37
C ASP A 233 -18.82 4.38 15.51
N GLU A 234 -19.24 4.61 16.75
CA GLU A 234 -18.39 4.42 17.93
C GLU A 234 -17.86 2.98 18.04
N ALA A 235 -18.68 1.98 17.67
CA ALA A 235 -18.27 0.58 17.69
C ALA A 235 -17.17 0.30 16.66
N TRP A 236 -17.33 0.81 15.43
CA TRP A 236 -16.31 0.72 14.38
C TRP A 236 -14.99 1.36 14.85
N LEU A 237 -15.06 2.54 15.47
CA LEU A 237 -13.89 3.26 15.98
C LEU A 237 -13.17 2.52 17.11
N ARG A 238 -13.90 1.81 17.98
CA ARG A 238 -13.31 0.97 19.04
C ARG A 238 -12.42 -0.16 18.50
N ARG A 239 -12.73 -0.68 17.31
CA ARG A 239 -11.87 -1.70 16.68
C ARG A 239 -10.72 -1.08 15.87
N TYR A 240 -10.92 0.10 15.30
CA TYR A 240 -9.92 0.73 14.45
C TYR A 240 -8.62 0.98 15.21
N ASN A 241 -7.58 0.19 14.89
CA ASN A 241 -6.34 0.14 15.69
C ASN A 241 -5.60 1.48 15.79
N ARG A 242 -5.85 2.44 14.89
CA ARG A 242 -5.23 3.78 14.94
C ARG A 242 -6.04 4.80 15.76
N ALA A 243 -7.20 4.42 16.25
CA ALA A 243 -7.97 5.15 17.26
C ALA A 243 -7.95 4.42 18.62
N ALA A 244 -7.48 3.17 18.66
CA ALA A 244 -7.34 2.38 19.88
C ALA A 244 -6.26 2.98 20.79
N GLY A 245 -6.68 3.53 21.93
CA GLY A 245 -5.81 4.24 22.87
C GLY A 245 -6.11 5.73 23.02
N ALA A 246 -7.11 6.27 22.31
CA ALA A 246 -7.67 7.57 22.67
C ALA A 246 -8.23 7.50 24.10
N GLU A 247 -7.80 8.44 24.95
CA GLU A 247 -8.31 8.65 26.31
C GLU A 247 -9.85 8.77 26.32
N PRO A 248 -10.51 8.61 27.49
CA PRO A 248 -11.95 8.85 27.61
C PRO A 248 -12.29 10.28 27.16
N GLY A 249 -12.81 10.42 25.93
CA GLY A 249 -12.95 11.72 25.26
C GLY A 249 -13.19 11.68 23.74
N GLY A 250 -12.96 10.52 23.11
CA GLY A 250 -13.34 10.27 21.71
C GLY A 250 -12.18 10.35 20.72
N VAL A 251 -12.46 10.03 19.45
CA VAL A 251 -11.47 10.04 18.37
C VAL A 251 -11.21 11.47 17.90
N PRO A 252 -9.95 11.93 17.79
CA PRO A 252 -9.66 13.31 17.42
C PRO A 252 -10.33 13.73 16.11
N PRO A 253 -10.85 14.98 15.99
CA PRO A 253 -11.59 15.43 14.79
C PRO A 253 -10.80 15.27 13.48
N GLY A 254 -9.47 15.45 13.51
CA GLY A 254 -8.60 15.24 12.36
C GLY A 254 -8.59 13.78 11.85
N VAL A 255 -8.71 12.80 12.75
CA VAL A 255 -8.82 11.38 12.38
C VAL A 255 -10.16 11.11 11.70
N LEU A 256 -11.26 11.63 12.26
CA LEU A 256 -12.59 11.48 11.67
C LEU A 256 -12.69 12.16 10.30
N ALA A 257 -12.09 13.34 10.13
CA ALA A 257 -12.06 14.06 8.86
C ALA A 257 -11.36 13.24 7.76
N VAL A 258 -10.25 12.56 8.07
CA VAL A 258 -9.56 11.68 7.12
C VAL A 258 -10.36 10.41 6.87
N LEU A 259 -10.90 9.76 7.90
CA LEU A 259 -11.69 8.54 7.75
C LEU A 259 -12.95 8.77 6.91
N ALA A 260 -13.70 9.83 7.18
CA ALA A 260 -14.93 10.16 6.47
C ALA A 260 -14.68 10.84 5.10
N SER A 261 -13.42 11.06 4.71
CA SER A 261 -13.10 11.65 3.42
C SER A 261 -13.42 10.70 2.25
N GLY A 262 -13.68 11.29 1.08
CA GLY A 262 -13.94 10.56 -0.16
C GLY A 262 -15.26 10.99 -0.80
N PRO A 263 -15.45 10.75 -2.11
CA PRO A 263 -16.71 11.10 -2.78
C PRO A 263 -17.91 10.34 -2.22
N SER A 264 -17.74 9.04 -1.94
CA SER A 264 -18.79 8.18 -1.37
C SER A 264 -18.18 7.15 -0.40
N PRO A 265 -17.98 7.51 0.88
CA PRO A 265 -17.45 6.59 1.88
C PRO A 265 -18.52 5.62 2.41
N TRP A 266 -18.07 4.41 2.69
CA TRP A 266 -18.83 3.34 3.32
C TRP A 266 -17.99 2.67 4.41
N PHE A 267 -18.65 2.34 5.50
CA PHE A 267 -18.08 1.62 6.63
C PHE A 267 -18.91 0.36 6.86
N ALA A 268 -18.23 -0.73 7.14
CA ALA A 268 -18.83 -2.02 7.44
C ALA A 268 -18.32 -2.52 8.80
N ARG A 269 -19.18 -3.17 9.57
CA ARG A 269 -18.79 -3.93 10.76
C ARG A 269 -19.59 -5.22 10.91
N ILE A 270 -18.93 -6.23 11.48
CA ILE A 270 -19.56 -7.46 11.99
C ILE A 270 -19.39 -7.43 13.49
N ASP A 271 -20.49 -7.47 14.22
CA ASP A 271 -20.47 -7.55 15.68
C ASP A 271 -20.18 -8.98 16.13
N GLY A 272 -19.57 -9.12 17.31
CA GLY A 272 -19.46 -10.43 17.95
C GLY A 272 -20.84 -11.01 18.22
N ALA A 273 -21.11 -12.19 17.69
CA ALA A 273 -22.19 -13.03 18.22
C ALA A 273 -21.85 -13.32 19.69
N GLY A 274 -22.79 -13.06 20.61
CA GLY A 274 -22.69 -13.65 21.93
C GLY A 274 -22.71 -15.18 21.76
N ASP A 275 -21.55 -15.82 21.96
CA ASP A 275 -21.27 -17.25 22.11
C ASP A 275 -21.97 -18.34 21.27
N ASP A 276 -22.80 -18.05 20.26
CA ASP A 276 -23.44 -19.10 19.44
C ASP A 276 -23.19 -18.91 17.94
N ALA A 277 -22.10 -19.50 17.44
CA ALA A 277 -21.97 -19.87 16.03
C ALA A 277 -21.00 -21.06 15.86
N THR A 278 -21.56 -22.21 15.49
CA THR A 278 -20.86 -23.47 15.20
C THR A 278 -19.85 -23.30 14.05
N PRO A 279 -18.65 -23.90 14.10
CA PRO A 279 -17.65 -23.70 13.07
C PRO A 279 -18.02 -24.44 11.79
N VAL A 280 -18.06 -23.72 10.66
CA VAL A 280 -18.00 -24.32 9.32
C VAL A 280 -16.53 -24.36 8.91
N GLY A 281 -16.01 -25.56 8.68
CA GLY A 281 -14.61 -25.79 8.36
C GLY A 281 -14.24 -25.32 6.96
N ALA A 282 -13.18 -24.53 6.86
CA ALA A 282 -12.23 -24.54 5.75
C ALA A 282 -10.99 -23.72 6.12
N ALA A 283 -9.82 -24.17 5.66
CA ALA A 283 -8.51 -23.59 5.94
C ALA A 283 -8.41 -22.10 5.55
N GLY A 284 -8.53 -21.19 6.53
CA GLY A 284 -8.20 -19.76 6.34
C GLY A 284 -6.69 -19.53 6.39
N VAL A 285 -6.17 -18.33 6.04
CA VAL A 285 -4.83 -17.75 6.36
C VAL A 285 -4.97 -16.38 7.07
N ASP A 286 -4.00 -15.96 7.91
CA ASP A 286 -4.10 -14.81 8.82
C ASP A 286 -4.30 -13.49 8.07
N ALA A 287 -5.41 -12.79 8.31
CA ALA A 287 -5.60 -11.44 7.80
C ALA A 287 -4.95 -10.44 8.77
N VAL A 288 -3.84 -9.84 8.34
CA VAL A 288 -3.13 -8.76 9.03
C VAL A 288 -3.50 -7.44 8.36
N GLY A 289 -3.75 -6.41 9.17
CA GLY A 289 -4.28 -5.12 8.78
C GLY A 289 -3.54 -4.45 7.63
N VAL A 290 -4.32 -3.68 6.88
CA VAL A 290 -3.80 -2.71 5.91
C VAL A 290 -3.16 -1.56 6.71
N ASP A 291 -1.84 -1.43 6.56
CA ASP A 291 -0.92 -0.44 7.17
C ASP A 291 -0.60 -0.60 8.67
N ALA A 292 0.63 -1.03 8.97
CA ALA A 292 1.26 -1.01 10.29
C ALA A 292 2.45 -0.02 10.31
N ALA A 293 2.18 1.28 10.13
CA ALA A 293 3.17 2.30 10.45
C ALA A 293 3.16 2.56 11.97
N ARG A 294 4.19 2.07 12.68
CA ARG A 294 4.50 2.49 14.05
C ARG A 294 4.61 4.02 14.12
N ALA A 295 3.99 4.62 15.14
CA ALA A 295 4.21 6.01 15.49
C ALA A 295 5.71 6.27 15.67
N ALA A 296 6.24 7.25 14.94
CA ALA A 296 7.61 7.72 15.14
C ALA A 296 7.65 8.55 16.42
N THR A 297 8.03 7.95 17.54
CA THR A 297 8.45 8.70 18.73
C THR A 297 9.87 9.21 18.50
N ALA A 298 10.03 10.53 18.46
CA ALA A 298 11.32 11.20 18.54
C ALA A 298 11.82 11.21 20.00
N GLY A 299 13.09 10.87 20.20
CA GLY A 299 13.78 10.99 21.49
C GLY A 299 15.27 10.80 21.28
N GLY A 300 15.99 11.91 21.11
CA GLY A 300 17.45 11.93 21.02
C GLY A 300 18.13 11.92 22.39
N GLY A 301 19.34 11.37 22.44
CA GLY A 301 20.25 11.42 23.58
C GLY A 301 21.46 10.52 23.36
N ALA A 302 22.59 11.11 22.98
CA ALA A 302 23.88 10.43 22.82
C ALA A 302 24.59 10.26 24.18
N ALA A 303 25.27 9.12 24.38
CA ALA A 303 26.66 9.00 24.85
C ALA A 303 26.95 7.59 25.42
N ASP A 304 28.05 7.02 24.91
CA ASP A 304 29.06 6.16 25.55
C ASP A 304 28.75 4.78 26.14
N GLY A 305 29.59 3.81 25.72
CA GLY A 305 30.27 2.94 26.67
C GLY A 305 29.67 1.56 26.96
N GLU A 306 30.25 0.56 26.29
CA GLU A 306 30.71 -0.68 26.92
C GLU A 306 29.70 -1.82 27.22
N THR A 307 30.23 -3.02 27.02
CA THR A 307 29.65 -4.36 27.06
C THR A 307 29.01 -4.75 28.39
N ALA A 308 27.82 -5.35 28.37
CA ALA A 308 27.44 -6.38 29.33
C ALA A 308 26.25 -7.23 28.87
N SER A 309 26.48 -8.54 28.84
CA SER A 309 25.49 -9.62 28.86
C SER A 309 24.49 -9.44 30.02
N GLY A 310 23.20 -9.63 29.78
CA GLY A 310 22.18 -9.49 30.82
C GLY A 310 20.78 -9.91 30.37
N ARG A 311 20.53 -11.22 30.43
CA ARG A 311 19.20 -11.85 30.36
C ARG A 311 18.22 -11.10 31.28
N ARG A 312 17.08 -10.62 30.75
CA ARG A 312 15.96 -10.13 31.57
C ARG A 312 14.64 -10.76 31.11
N ASP A 313 14.20 -11.64 31.99
CA ASP A 313 12.93 -12.33 32.15
C ASP A 313 11.71 -11.67 31.48
N PHE A 314 11.06 -12.44 30.61
CA PHE A 314 9.71 -12.18 30.14
C PHE A 314 8.72 -12.38 31.30
N VAL A 315 8.22 -11.30 31.87
CA VAL A 315 7.01 -11.35 32.69
C VAL A 315 5.83 -11.59 31.75
N HIS A 316 5.41 -12.85 31.67
CA HIS A 316 4.13 -13.26 31.10
C HIS A 316 3.02 -12.62 31.95
N THR A 317 2.43 -11.53 31.45
CA THR A 317 1.14 -11.06 31.99
C THR A 317 0.05 -11.81 31.25
N ASP A 318 -0.45 -12.83 31.93
CA ASP A 318 -1.66 -13.57 31.59
C ASP A 318 -2.84 -12.58 31.60
N LYS A 319 -3.21 -12.05 30.43
CA LYS A 319 -4.46 -11.30 30.26
C LYS A 319 -5.56 -12.32 30.04
N GLY A 320 -6.09 -12.80 31.16
CA GLY A 320 -7.28 -13.64 31.23
C GLY A 320 -8.43 -13.05 30.39
N ALA A 321 -9.16 -13.97 29.78
CA ALA A 321 -10.34 -13.72 28.97
C ALA A 321 -11.37 -12.85 29.72
N SER A 322 -11.55 -11.61 29.27
CA SER A 322 -12.80 -10.89 29.44
C SER A 322 -13.30 -10.48 28.05
N GLY A 323 -14.51 -10.91 27.71
CA GLY A 323 -15.15 -10.54 26.45
C GLY A 323 -15.25 -9.02 26.33
N THR A 324 -14.74 -8.46 25.25
CA THR A 324 -14.81 -7.02 24.96
C THR A 324 -16.20 -6.68 24.41
N ALA A 325 -17.20 -6.66 25.29
CA ALA A 325 -18.56 -6.28 24.93
C ALA A 325 -18.54 -4.93 24.17
N GLY A 326 -19.02 -4.94 22.92
CA GLY A 326 -19.14 -3.75 22.08
C GLY A 326 -17.97 -3.43 21.13
N VAL A 327 -16.91 -4.26 21.07
CA VAL A 327 -15.88 -4.18 20.01
C VAL A 327 -16.26 -5.13 18.86
N PRO A 328 -16.45 -4.64 17.62
CA PRO A 328 -16.88 -5.49 16.50
C PRO A 328 -15.83 -6.52 16.10
N ASP A 329 -16.23 -7.78 15.85
CA ASP A 329 -15.38 -8.88 15.37
C ASP A 329 -14.58 -8.54 14.11
N ALA A 330 -15.16 -7.74 13.20
CA ALA A 330 -14.49 -7.27 12.01
C ALA A 330 -15.02 -5.89 11.58
N ILE A 331 -14.15 -5.10 10.95
CA ILE A 331 -14.48 -3.82 10.35
C ILE A 331 -13.87 -3.70 8.95
N GLY A 332 -14.42 -2.80 8.14
CA GLY A 332 -13.85 -2.39 6.87
C GLY A 332 -14.34 -1.01 6.45
N ARG A 333 -13.60 -0.38 5.54
CA ARG A 333 -13.97 0.86 4.89
C ARG A 333 -13.81 0.74 3.37
N CYS A 334 -14.76 1.29 2.64
CA CYS A 334 -14.70 1.44 1.19
C CYS A 334 -14.96 2.90 0.80
N VAL A 335 -14.33 3.39 -0.27
CA VAL A 335 -14.72 4.66 -0.90
C VAL A 335 -14.98 4.41 -2.38
N VAL A 336 -16.16 4.83 -2.85
CA VAL A 336 -16.50 4.82 -4.27
C VAL A 336 -16.13 6.18 -4.88
N ASP A 337 -15.40 6.14 -5.99
CA ASP A 337 -15.01 7.29 -6.80
C ASP A 337 -15.06 6.90 -8.29
N GLY A 338 -16.18 7.24 -8.93
CA GLY A 338 -16.48 6.81 -10.30
C GLY A 338 -16.46 5.29 -10.42
N ARG A 339 -15.62 4.76 -11.33
CA ARG A 339 -15.51 3.31 -11.56
C ARG A 339 -14.77 2.55 -10.45
N TRP A 340 -14.16 3.24 -9.50
CA TRP A 340 -13.22 2.67 -8.53
C TRP A 340 -13.82 2.55 -7.13
N ALA A 341 -13.58 1.42 -6.49
CA ALA A 341 -13.87 1.13 -5.09
C ALA A 341 -12.56 0.90 -4.32
N GLY A 342 -12.21 1.82 -3.42
CA GLY A 342 -10.99 1.76 -2.62
C GLY A 342 -11.22 1.12 -1.26
N PHE A 343 -10.59 -0.01 -0.98
CA PHE A 343 -10.70 -0.70 0.31
C PHE A 343 -9.57 -0.31 1.27
N ALA A 344 -9.92 0.04 2.50
CA ALA A 344 -8.98 0.41 3.56
C ALA A 344 -9.51 -0.02 4.94
N ALA A 345 -8.65 0.02 5.96
CA ALA A 345 -9.01 -0.29 7.35
C ALA A 345 -9.82 -1.59 7.51
N VAL A 346 -9.41 -2.64 6.78
CA VAL A 346 -10.00 -3.98 6.91
C VAL A 346 -9.29 -4.69 8.06
N GLU A 347 -10.01 -4.91 9.16
CA GLU A 347 -9.44 -5.43 10.40
C GLU A 347 -10.34 -6.51 11.00
N VAL A 348 -9.74 -7.60 11.48
CA VAL A 348 -10.44 -8.74 12.10
C VAL A 348 -9.79 -9.06 13.45
N ALA A 349 -10.63 -9.44 14.42
CA ALA A 349 -10.20 -9.73 15.78
C ALA A 349 -9.18 -10.84 15.74
N PRO A 350 -8.01 -10.74 16.40
CA PRO A 350 -7.01 -11.80 16.40
C PRO A 350 -7.61 -13.19 16.64
N GLU A 351 -8.48 -13.32 17.63
CA GLU A 351 -9.19 -14.52 18.08
C GLU A 351 -10.33 -14.98 17.14
N ARG A 352 -10.76 -14.12 16.21
CA ARG A 352 -11.81 -14.39 15.21
C ARG A 352 -11.30 -14.44 13.78
N ARG A 353 -9.98 -14.34 13.57
CA ARG A 353 -9.33 -14.53 12.27
C ARG A 353 -9.61 -15.95 11.73
N ARG A 354 -9.35 -16.13 10.43
CA ARG A 354 -9.50 -17.43 9.72
C ARG A 354 -10.93 -17.94 9.58
N ARG A 355 -11.93 -17.12 9.94
CA ARG A 355 -13.36 -17.45 9.85
C ARG A 355 -14.08 -16.74 8.69
N GLY A 356 -13.34 -16.28 7.67
CA GLY A 356 -13.91 -15.58 6.51
C GLY A 356 -14.46 -14.17 6.76
N LEU A 357 -14.33 -13.60 7.96
CA LEU A 357 -14.94 -12.31 8.32
C LEU A 357 -14.47 -11.13 7.44
N ALA A 358 -13.19 -11.08 7.07
CA ALA A 358 -12.68 -10.05 6.16
C ALA A 358 -13.33 -10.14 4.77
N GLN A 359 -13.56 -11.36 4.26
CA GLN A 359 -14.20 -11.59 2.96
C GLN A 359 -15.67 -11.17 2.99
N ARG A 360 -16.39 -11.46 4.08
CA ARG A 360 -17.78 -11.02 4.28
C ARG A 360 -17.90 -9.49 4.31
N VAL A 361 -17.02 -8.82 5.06
CA VAL A 361 -16.94 -7.36 5.11
C VAL A 361 -16.66 -6.78 3.71
N MET A 362 -15.65 -7.30 3.02
CA MET A 362 -15.29 -6.83 1.68
C MET A 362 -16.40 -7.08 0.67
N GLY A 363 -17.09 -8.24 0.73
CA GLY A 363 -18.17 -8.56 -0.19
C GLY A 363 -19.41 -7.70 0.01
N ALA A 364 -19.78 -7.40 1.26
CA ALA A 364 -20.85 -6.45 1.55
C ALA A 364 -20.52 -5.05 1.02
N LEU A 365 -19.30 -4.56 1.26
CA LEU A 365 -18.84 -3.26 0.72
C LEU A 365 -18.78 -3.27 -0.82
N ALA A 366 -18.37 -4.38 -1.44
CA ALA A 366 -18.30 -4.53 -2.88
C ALA A 366 -19.69 -4.51 -3.54
N ARG A 367 -20.71 -5.17 -2.95
CA ARG A 367 -22.10 -5.10 -3.41
C ARG A 367 -22.61 -3.66 -3.42
N THR A 368 -22.35 -2.93 -2.34
CA THR A 368 -22.72 -1.52 -2.25
C THR A 368 -22.01 -0.66 -3.29
N ALA A 369 -20.71 -0.90 -3.50
CA ALA A 369 -19.95 -0.17 -4.50
C ALA A 369 -20.41 -0.46 -5.94
N LEU A 370 -20.78 -1.71 -6.26
CA LEU A 370 -21.38 -2.07 -7.55
C LEU A 370 -22.72 -1.35 -7.77
N ALA A 371 -23.56 -1.27 -6.74
CA ALA A 371 -24.84 -0.55 -6.81
C ALA A 371 -24.65 0.96 -7.08
N GLU A 372 -23.50 1.52 -6.69
CA GLU A 372 -23.09 2.91 -7.00
C GLU A 372 -22.35 3.06 -8.34
N GLY A 373 -22.24 1.99 -9.13
CA GLY A 373 -21.64 2.03 -10.47
C GLY A 373 -20.13 1.78 -10.52
N ALA A 374 -19.50 1.42 -9.40
CA ALA A 374 -18.10 0.97 -9.44
C ALA A 374 -17.98 -0.37 -10.18
N SER A 375 -16.82 -0.62 -10.79
CA SER A 375 -16.52 -1.90 -11.49
C SER A 375 -15.12 -2.43 -11.19
N ALA A 376 -14.26 -1.58 -10.62
CA ALA A 376 -12.87 -1.84 -10.32
C ALA A 376 -12.60 -1.63 -8.83
N ALA A 377 -11.79 -2.50 -8.24
CA ALA A 377 -11.34 -2.39 -6.86
C ALA A 377 -9.86 -2.02 -6.79
N TRP A 378 -9.48 -1.20 -5.81
CA TRP A 378 -8.08 -0.99 -5.45
C TRP A 378 -7.89 -1.06 -3.93
N LEU A 379 -6.68 -1.42 -3.52
CA LEU A 379 -6.23 -1.38 -2.14
C LEU A 379 -4.74 -1.13 -2.06
N GLN A 380 -4.29 -0.74 -0.87
CA GLN A 380 -2.88 -0.61 -0.53
C GLN A 380 -2.54 -1.67 0.52
N VAL A 381 -1.32 -2.21 0.50
CA VAL A 381 -0.86 -3.17 1.49
C VAL A 381 0.66 -3.07 1.62
N GLU A 382 1.18 -3.04 2.84
CA GLU A 382 2.64 -3.06 3.05
C GLU A 382 3.26 -4.32 2.43
N ARG A 383 4.41 -4.14 1.78
CA ARG A 383 5.05 -5.23 1.02
C ARG A 383 5.37 -6.44 1.89
N ASP A 384 5.75 -6.19 3.14
CA ASP A 384 6.20 -7.21 4.08
C ASP A 384 5.01 -7.90 4.80
N ASN A 385 3.77 -7.47 4.53
CA ASN A 385 2.56 -8.15 4.98
C ASN A 385 2.19 -9.28 4.01
N GLU A 386 3.02 -10.33 3.99
CA GLU A 386 2.89 -11.47 3.08
C GLU A 386 1.52 -12.15 3.17
N ALA A 387 0.94 -12.22 4.37
CA ALA A 387 -0.35 -12.86 4.60
C ALA A 387 -1.51 -12.09 3.94
N ALA A 388 -1.53 -10.75 4.05
CA ALA A 388 -2.51 -9.91 3.36
C ALA A 388 -2.28 -9.90 1.84
N VAL A 389 -1.03 -9.83 1.38
CA VAL A 389 -0.70 -9.91 -0.06
C VAL A 389 -1.19 -11.24 -0.64
N ALA A 390 -0.98 -12.36 0.05
CA ALA A 390 -1.47 -13.67 -0.37
C ALA A 390 -3.00 -13.73 -0.38
N LEU A 391 -3.68 -13.12 0.59
CA LEU A 391 -5.14 -12.99 0.61
C LEU A 391 -5.66 -12.24 -0.62
N TYR A 392 -5.18 -11.03 -0.86
CA TYR A 392 -5.66 -10.21 -1.98
C TYR A 392 -5.35 -10.86 -3.33
N THR A 393 -4.20 -11.53 -3.45
CA THR A 393 -3.87 -12.32 -4.65
C THR A 393 -4.88 -13.43 -4.91
N ARG A 394 -5.29 -14.19 -3.87
CA ARG A 394 -6.35 -15.21 -4.01
C ARG A 394 -7.72 -14.63 -4.33
N LEU A 395 -8.00 -13.40 -3.87
CA LEU A 395 -9.21 -12.66 -4.21
C LEU A 395 -9.17 -12.03 -5.62
N GLY A 396 -8.14 -12.33 -6.42
CA GLY A 396 -8.05 -11.88 -7.81
C GLY A 396 -7.43 -10.49 -7.99
N PHE A 397 -6.88 -9.88 -6.92
CA PHE A 397 -6.10 -8.66 -7.06
C PHE A 397 -4.72 -8.96 -7.66
N THR A 398 -4.21 -8.01 -8.44
CA THR A 398 -2.86 -8.02 -9.00
C THR A 398 -2.14 -6.74 -8.64
N VAL A 399 -0.81 -6.80 -8.50
CA VAL A 399 0.00 -5.62 -8.22
C VAL A 399 -0.04 -4.68 -9.42
N HIS A 400 -0.51 -3.45 -9.18
CA HIS A 400 -0.51 -2.37 -10.15
C HIS A 400 0.84 -1.64 -10.15
N HIS A 401 1.29 -1.16 -8.98
CA HIS A 401 2.63 -0.61 -8.76
C HIS A 401 3.06 -0.79 -7.31
N HIS A 402 4.35 -0.59 -7.06
CA HIS A 402 4.92 -0.41 -5.74
C HIS A 402 4.92 1.08 -5.40
N TYR A 403 4.79 1.45 -4.13
CA TYR A 403 5.13 2.79 -3.68
C TYR A 403 5.96 2.75 -2.40
N HIS A 404 6.70 3.82 -2.20
CA HIS A 404 7.74 3.93 -1.19
C HIS A 404 7.66 5.28 -0.51
N HIS A 405 7.83 5.30 0.81
CA HIS A 405 8.03 6.54 1.53
C HIS A 405 9.52 6.80 1.71
N TYR A 406 9.99 7.88 1.11
CA TYR A 406 11.33 8.41 1.26
C TYR A 406 11.32 9.47 2.36
N ARG A 407 12.13 9.29 3.41
CA ARG A 407 12.34 10.27 4.49
C ARG A 407 13.44 11.23 4.09
N ALA A 408 13.23 12.52 4.28
CA ALA A 408 14.27 13.53 4.11
C ALA A 408 15.42 13.29 5.12
N PRO A 409 16.66 13.63 4.77
CA PRO A 409 17.75 13.64 5.74
C PRO A 409 17.44 14.63 6.88
N GLU A 410 17.92 14.33 8.07
CA GLU A 410 17.86 15.27 9.19
C GLU A 410 18.70 16.51 8.84
N ALA A 411 18.22 17.69 9.22
CA ALA A 411 18.99 18.91 9.06
C ALA A 411 20.24 18.79 9.94
N ALA A 412 21.42 19.02 9.34
CA ALA A 412 22.70 19.00 10.01
C ALA A 412 22.83 20.10 11.06
#